data_AF-A0A958LIS7-F1
#
_entry.id   AF-A0A958LIS7-F1
#
_cell.length_a   1.000
_cell.length_b   1.000
_cell.length_c   1.000
_cell.angle_alpha   90.00
_cell.angle_beta   90.00
_cell.angle_gamma   90.00
#
_symmetry.space_group_name_H-M   'P 1'
#
loop_
_entity.id
_entity.type
_entity.pdbx_description
1 polymer ?
#
loop_
_entity_poly.entity_id
_entity_poly.type
_entity_poly.pdbx_seq_one_letter_code
_entity_poly.pdbx_strand_id
1 'polypeptide(L)'
;MSSIWRHILIIHLLCFYWLCSQAETSLLQPIKLDNPRDTMSSFMSAMQDYKKGIETNEKSLRHRIDDAVRCLNLKEVPFILRNEKGQEAAIYLKEVIDRVILIDYEKIPNSESQKRWRLKDTEITILQEQEGDNAGEFLFSPQTVYHAKDYYEKVKH
;
A
#
# COMPACT_ATOMS: atom_id res chain seq x y z
N MET A 1 -48.50 -19.78 -23.89
CA MET A 1 -47.97 -18.78 -22.93
C MET A 1 -46.86 -19.38 -22.04
N SER A 2 -45.85 -20.06 -22.59
CA SER A 2 -44.84 -20.78 -21.79
C SER A 2 -43.37 -20.57 -22.21
N SER A 3 -43.11 -19.95 -23.36
CA SER A 3 -41.73 -19.76 -23.86
C SER A 3 -41.06 -18.49 -23.32
N ILE A 4 -41.81 -17.38 -23.25
CA ILE A 4 -41.31 -16.04 -22.86
C ILE A 4 -40.87 -16.02 -21.38
N TRP A 5 -41.60 -16.72 -20.51
CA TRP A 5 -41.27 -16.82 -19.08
C TRP A 5 -40.00 -17.64 -18.79
N ARG A 6 -39.66 -18.63 -19.63
CA ARG A 6 -38.40 -19.39 -19.48
C ARG A 6 -37.18 -18.55 -19.82
N HIS A 7 -37.27 -17.63 -20.78
CA HIS A 7 -36.14 -16.82 -21.22
C HIS A 7 -35.82 -15.71 -20.21
N ILE A 8 -36.85 -15.11 -19.60
CA ILE A 8 -36.69 -14.11 -18.53
C ILE A 8 -36.05 -14.74 -17.28
N LEU A 9 -36.42 -15.99 -16.94
CA LEU A 9 -35.84 -16.71 -15.81
C LEU A 9 -34.35 -17.04 -16.02
N ILE A 10 -33.97 -17.41 -17.26
CA ILE A 10 -32.58 -17.74 -17.64
C ILE A 10 -31.70 -16.49 -17.65
N ILE A 11 -32.21 -15.34 -18.13
CA ILE A 11 -31.47 -14.06 -18.12
C ILE A 11 -31.25 -13.56 -16.68
N HIS A 12 -32.25 -13.71 -15.80
CA HIS A 12 -32.07 -13.37 -14.38
C HIS A 12 -31.08 -14.30 -13.68
N LEU A 13 -31.11 -15.61 -13.97
CA LEU A 13 -30.12 -16.56 -13.45
C LEU A 13 -28.72 -16.23 -13.96
N LEU A 14 -28.54 -15.88 -15.24
CA LEU A 14 -27.25 -15.46 -15.80
C LEU A 14 -26.76 -14.11 -15.22
N CYS A 15 -27.64 -13.14 -15.00
CA CYS A 15 -27.30 -11.88 -14.33
C CYS A 15 -26.93 -12.07 -12.85
N PHE A 16 -27.56 -13.03 -12.16
CA PHE A 16 -27.25 -13.34 -10.76
C PHE A 16 -25.91 -14.09 -10.64
N TYR A 17 -25.58 -14.94 -11.61
CA TYR A 17 -24.26 -15.58 -11.69
C TYR A 17 -23.13 -14.58 -11.97
N TRP A 18 -23.39 -13.52 -12.74
CA TRP A 18 -22.39 -12.50 -13.01
C TRP A 18 -22.14 -11.57 -11.81
N LEU A 19 -23.16 -11.32 -10.98
CA LEU A 19 -23.05 -10.46 -9.80
C LEU A 19 -22.31 -11.11 -8.61
N CYS A 20 -22.34 -12.45 -8.51
CA CYS A 20 -21.66 -13.19 -7.43
C CYS A 20 -20.15 -13.39 -7.65
N SER A 21 -19.62 -13.13 -8.85
CA SER A 21 -18.22 -13.45 -9.20
C SER A 21 -17.17 -12.40 -8.77
N GLN A 22 -17.56 -11.33 -8.06
CA GLN A 22 -16.66 -10.23 -7.68
C GLN A 22 -16.12 -10.30 -6.24
N ALA A 23 -16.42 -11.36 -5.47
CA ALA A 23 -16.11 -11.41 -4.03
C ALA A 23 -14.94 -12.34 -3.63
N GLU A 24 -14.29 -13.03 -4.58
CA GLU A 24 -13.26 -14.05 -4.29
C GLU A 24 -11.87 -13.74 -4.87
N THR A 25 -11.56 -12.47 -5.14
CA THR A 25 -10.19 -12.12 -5.51
C THR A 25 -9.44 -11.57 -4.30
N SER A 26 -8.32 -12.22 -3.95
CA SER A 26 -7.17 -11.66 -3.21
C SER A 26 -6.94 -12.04 -1.74
N LEU A 27 -6.80 -13.33 -1.40
CA LEU A 27 -6.10 -13.70 -0.16
C LEU A 27 -4.57 -13.64 -0.27
N LEU A 28 -4.04 -13.66 -1.50
CA LEU A 28 -2.59 -13.71 -1.81
C LEU A 28 -2.20 -12.79 -2.99
N GLN A 29 -2.94 -11.71 -3.28
CA GLN A 29 -2.42 -10.79 -4.30
C GLN A 29 -1.13 -10.17 -3.80
N PRO A 30 -0.10 -10.10 -4.66
CA PRO A 30 1.12 -9.41 -4.32
C PRO A 30 0.82 -7.91 -4.12
N ILE A 31 1.57 -7.31 -3.20
CA ILE A 31 1.60 -5.85 -3.07
C ILE A 31 2.26 -5.30 -4.32
N LYS A 32 1.68 -4.25 -4.89
CA LYS A 32 2.21 -3.64 -6.11
C LYS A 32 3.41 -2.76 -5.75
N LEU A 33 4.57 -3.17 -6.22
CA LEU A 33 5.86 -2.51 -5.96
C LEU A 33 6.63 -2.27 -7.27
N ASP A 34 5.92 -2.23 -8.39
CA ASP A 34 6.52 -2.21 -9.73
C ASP A 34 7.13 -0.84 -10.07
N ASN A 35 6.65 0.23 -9.44
CA ASN A 35 7.14 1.60 -9.67
C ASN A 35 6.77 2.50 -8.46
N PRO A 36 7.32 3.73 -8.38
CA PRO A 36 7.06 4.60 -7.24
C PRO A 36 5.58 4.92 -6.99
N ARG A 37 4.75 5.02 -8.04
CA ARG A 37 3.31 5.30 -7.92
C ARG A 37 2.60 4.11 -7.29
N ASP A 38 2.90 2.90 -7.75
CA ASP A 38 2.31 1.68 -7.20
C ASP A 38 2.70 1.49 -5.73
N THR A 39 3.99 1.64 -5.38
CA THR A 39 4.45 1.56 -3.99
C THR A 39 3.76 2.59 -3.09
N MET A 40 3.66 3.85 -3.53
CA MET A 40 2.98 4.89 -2.76
C MET A 40 1.49 4.58 -2.59
N SER A 41 0.82 4.13 -3.65
CA SER A 41 -0.61 3.78 -3.64
C SER A 41 -0.87 2.60 -2.70
N SER A 42 -0.07 1.53 -2.80
CA SER A 42 -0.15 0.37 -1.92
C SER A 42 0.07 0.74 -0.46
N PHE A 43 1.09 1.55 -0.16
CA PHE A 43 1.35 2.03 1.20
C PHE A 43 0.18 2.83 1.77
N MET A 44 -0.32 3.82 1.02
CA MET A 44 -1.39 4.70 1.48
C MET A 44 -2.71 3.96 1.68
N SER A 45 -3.05 3.05 0.75
CA SER A 45 -4.23 2.18 0.87
C SER A 45 -4.14 1.26 2.09
N ALA A 46 -3.00 0.61 2.29
CA ALA A 46 -2.76 -0.26 3.44
C ALA A 46 -2.89 0.48 4.77
N MET A 47 -2.31 1.69 4.86
CA MET A 47 -2.40 2.52 6.06
C MET A 47 -3.81 3.09 6.31
N GLN A 48 -4.57 3.38 5.25
CA GLN A 48 -5.97 3.79 5.38
C GLN A 48 -6.84 2.67 5.94
N ASP A 49 -6.66 1.45 5.45
CA ASP A 49 -7.37 0.29 5.99
C ASP A 49 -6.92 -0.04 7.41
N TYR A 50 -5.63 0.03 7.70
CA TYR A 50 -5.10 -0.12 9.06
C TYR A 50 -5.78 0.85 10.03
N LYS A 51 -5.82 2.15 9.68
CA LYS A 51 -6.51 3.18 10.46
C LYS A 51 -7.97 2.82 10.69
N LYS A 52 -8.70 2.44 9.64
CA LYS A 52 -10.09 1.99 9.75
C LYS A 52 -10.23 0.80 10.69
N GLY A 53 -9.35 -0.19 10.60
CA GLY A 53 -9.34 -1.36 11.48
C GLY A 53 -9.07 -1.05 12.95
N ILE A 54 -8.33 0.01 13.24
CA ILE A 54 -8.16 0.53 14.60
C ILE A 54 -9.46 1.20 15.07
N GLU A 55 -10.06 2.06 14.25
CA GLU A 55 -11.30 2.78 14.58
C GLU A 55 -12.51 1.86 14.76
N THR A 56 -12.64 0.82 13.94
CA THR A 56 -13.76 -0.12 13.97
C THR A 56 -13.48 -1.36 14.82
N ASN A 57 -12.27 -1.49 15.36
CA ASN A 57 -11.78 -2.71 16.00
C ASN A 57 -11.87 -3.98 15.11
N GLU A 58 -11.80 -3.83 13.78
CA GLU A 58 -11.80 -4.94 12.83
C GLU A 58 -10.39 -5.53 12.62
N LYS A 59 -10.20 -6.80 13.02
CA LYS A 59 -8.88 -7.44 13.02
C LYS A 59 -8.28 -7.63 11.62
N SER A 60 -9.09 -8.01 10.63
CA SER A 60 -8.67 -8.16 9.22
C SER A 60 -8.03 -6.89 8.69
N LEU A 61 -8.65 -5.75 8.95
CA LEU A 61 -8.13 -4.45 8.52
C LEU A 61 -6.88 -4.03 9.30
N ARG A 62 -6.77 -4.36 10.59
CA ARG A 62 -5.53 -4.09 11.35
C ARG A 62 -4.31 -4.83 10.81
N HIS A 63 -4.49 -6.00 10.19
CA HIS A 63 -3.38 -6.72 9.56
C HIS A 63 -2.84 -6.03 8.30
N ARG A 64 -3.55 -5.04 7.73
CA ARG A 64 -3.04 -4.25 6.60
C ARG A 64 -1.79 -3.43 6.94
N ILE A 65 -1.44 -3.27 8.22
CA ILE A 65 -0.14 -2.70 8.60
C ILE A 65 1.03 -3.50 8.03
N ASP A 66 0.90 -4.83 7.93
CA ASP A 66 1.96 -5.69 7.40
C ASP A 66 2.22 -5.40 5.91
N ASP A 67 1.18 -5.03 5.16
CA ASP A 67 1.31 -4.60 3.77
C ASP A 67 2.01 -3.24 3.64
N ALA A 68 1.72 -2.31 4.56
CA ALA A 68 2.41 -1.03 4.61
C ALA A 68 3.91 -1.23 4.92
N VAL A 69 4.22 -2.14 5.85
CA VAL A 69 5.61 -2.52 6.20
C VAL A 69 6.34 -3.13 5.01
N ARG A 70 5.65 -3.92 4.17
CA ARG A 70 6.23 -4.52 2.95
C ARG A 70 6.69 -3.50 1.91
N CYS A 71 6.18 -2.27 1.95
CA CYS A 71 6.61 -1.16 1.11
C CYS A 71 7.93 -0.50 1.61
N LEU A 72 8.44 -0.92 2.77
CA LEU A 72 9.62 -0.33 3.41
C LEU A 72 10.87 -1.19 3.17
N ASN A 73 11.99 -0.54 2.89
CA ASN A 73 13.28 -1.22 2.92
C ASN A 73 13.82 -1.30 4.35
N LEU A 74 13.75 -2.49 4.95
CA LEU A 74 14.20 -2.77 6.31
C LEU A 74 15.58 -3.45 6.39
N LYS A 75 16.38 -3.45 5.32
CA LYS A 75 17.65 -4.19 5.29
C LYS A 75 18.65 -3.73 6.33
N GLU A 76 18.63 -2.43 6.67
CA GLU A 76 19.47 -1.81 7.70
C GLU A 76 18.91 -1.99 9.13
N VAL A 77 17.69 -2.53 9.26
CA VAL A 77 17.07 -2.80 10.57
C VAL A 77 17.42 -4.24 11.01
N PRO A 78 17.90 -4.43 12.27
CA PRO A 78 18.17 -5.77 12.81
C PRO A 78 16.95 -6.68 12.70
N PHE A 79 17.15 -7.93 12.25
CA PHE A 79 16.06 -8.87 11.92
C PHE A 79 14.99 -8.97 13.01
N ILE A 80 15.41 -9.12 14.28
CA ILE A 80 14.50 -9.26 15.44
C ILE A 80 13.64 -8.01 15.67
N LEU A 81 14.08 -6.84 15.21
CA LEU A 81 13.40 -5.56 15.37
C LEU A 81 12.59 -5.13 14.13
N ARG A 82 12.67 -5.86 13.01
CA ARG A 82 12.05 -5.45 11.74
C ARG A 82 10.54 -5.29 11.83
N ASN A 83 9.86 -6.16 12.57
CA ASN A 83 8.42 -6.07 12.72
C ASN A 83 8.03 -4.78 13.47
N GLU A 84 8.54 -4.59 14.69
CA GLU A 84 8.26 -3.41 15.51
C GLU A 84 8.68 -2.10 14.81
N LYS A 85 9.93 -2.01 14.35
CA LYS A 85 10.46 -0.79 13.73
C LYS A 85 9.83 -0.51 12.37
N GLY A 86 9.45 -1.55 11.63
CA GLY A 86 8.70 -1.40 10.39
C GLY A 86 7.33 -0.79 10.63
N GLN A 87 6.57 -1.30 11.61
CA GLN A 87 5.25 -0.76 11.95
C GLN A 87 5.34 0.69 12.44
N GLU A 88 6.29 0.99 13.34
CA GLU A 88 6.54 2.35 13.81
C GLU A 88 6.86 3.30 12.64
N ALA A 89 7.77 2.91 11.75
CA ALA A 89 8.14 3.72 10.59
C ALA A 89 6.96 3.94 9.65
N ALA A 90 6.14 2.93 9.38
CA ALA A 90 4.93 3.06 8.55
C ALA A 90 3.94 4.06 9.16
N ILE A 91 3.71 3.99 10.47
CA ILE A 91 2.84 4.92 11.18
C ILE A 91 3.38 6.36 11.09
N TYR A 92 4.66 6.58 11.41
CA TYR A 92 5.26 7.91 11.33
C TYR A 92 5.25 8.47 9.92
N LEU A 93 5.58 7.66 8.90
CA LEU A 93 5.54 8.10 7.51
C LEU A 93 4.13 8.47 7.08
N LYS A 94 3.09 7.71 7.49
CA LYS A 94 1.71 8.07 7.19
C LYS A 94 1.32 9.41 7.80
N GLU A 95 1.63 9.61 9.08
CA GLU A 95 1.36 10.89 9.76
C GLU A 95 2.09 12.06 9.09
N VAL A 96 3.34 11.87 8.69
CA VAL A 96 4.11 12.91 7.99
C VAL A 96 3.46 13.24 6.65
N ILE A 97 3.23 12.23 5.81
CA ILE A 97 2.71 12.41 4.45
C ILE A 97 1.36 13.13 4.49
N ASP A 98 0.45 12.71 5.38
CA ASP A 98 -0.88 13.33 5.53
C ASP A 98 -0.83 14.80 5.93
N ARG A 99 0.21 15.21 6.68
CA ARG A 99 0.35 16.58 7.20
C ARG A 99 1.04 17.50 6.22
N VAL A 100 2.02 16.99 5.47
CA VAL A 100 2.89 17.85 4.64
C VAL A 100 2.39 18.04 3.22
N ILE A 101 1.64 17.08 2.67
CA ILE A 101 1.29 17.12 1.25
C ILE A 101 0.01 16.36 0.90
N LEU A 102 -0.81 16.96 0.04
CA LEU A 102 -1.82 16.23 -0.71
C LEU A 102 -1.16 15.54 -1.90
N ILE A 103 -1.13 14.21 -1.90
CA ILE A 103 -0.49 13.42 -2.96
C ILE A 103 -1.27 13.58 -4.27
N ASP A 104 -0.61 14.13 -5.27
CA ASP A 104 -1.04 14.06 -6.67
C ASP A 104 -0.35 12.86 -7.33
N TYR A 105 -1.06 11.74 -7.40
CA TYR A 105 -0.53 10.47 -7.93
C TYR A 105 -0.09 10.58 -9.39
N GLU A 106 -0.67 11.49 -10.18
CA GLU A 106 -0.27 11.68 -11.58
C GLU A 106 1.13 12.26 -11.71
N LYS A 107 1.62 12.96 -10.67
CA LYS A 107 2.99 13.44 -10.60
C LYS A 107 4.00 12.39 -10.10
N ILE A 108 3.53 11.23 -9.67
CA ILE A 108 4.41 10.13 -9.27
C ILE A 108 4.69 9.26 -10.50
N PRO A 109 5.96 8.92 -10.82
CA PRO A 109 6.31 8.06 -11.93
C PRO A 109 5.59 6.71 -11.84
N ASN A 110 4.93 6.31 -12.93
CA ASN A 110 4.31 4.98 -13.13
C ASN A 110 5.20 4.06 -13.98
N SER A 111 6.50 4.32 -14.03
CA SER A 111 7.45 3.61 -14.87
C SER A 111 8.69 3.23 -14.08
N GLU A 112 9.27 2.09 -14.44
CA GLU A 112 10.51 1.57 -13.85
C GLU A 112 11.76 2.34 -14.29
N SER A 113 11.66 3.16 -15.35
CA SER A 113 12.79 3.91 -15.93
C SER A 113 13.48 4.84 -14.93
N GLN A 114 12.73 5.35 -13.95
CA GLN A 114 13.25 6.20 -12.89
C GLN A 114 13.46 5.38 -11.61
N LYS A 115 14.67 4.82 -11.45
CA LYS A 115 15.07 3.99 -10.29
C LYS A 115 15.00 4.67 -8.92
N ARG A 116 14.84 5.99 -8.90
CA ARG A 116 14.76 6.79 -7.68
C ARG A 116 13.76 7.92 -7.85
N TRP A 117 12.77 7.96 -6.98
CA TRP A 117 11.83 9.07 -6.88
C TRP A 117 11.85 9.65 -5.48
N ARG A 118 11.57 10.96 -5.39
CA ARG A 118 11.52 11.71 -4.14
C ARG A 118 10.17 12.43 -4.08
N LEU A 119 9.50 12.31 -2.94
CA LEU A 119 8.29 13.06 -2.68
C LEU A 119 8.64 14.56 -2.60
N LYS A 120 7.90 15.38 -3.36
CA LYS A 120 8.16 16.81 -3.53
C LYS A 120 8.34 17.51 -2.17
N ASP A 121 9.33 18.39 -2.08
CA ASP A 121 9.62 19.22 -0.90
C ASP A 121 9.93 18.42 0.39
N THR A 122 10.34 17.14 0.26
CA THR A 122 10.73 16.27 1.38
C THR A 122 12.01 15.46 1.07
N GLU A 123 12.55 14.79 2.08
CA GLU A 123 13.63 13.81 1.92
C GLU A 123 13.13 12.35 1.77
N ILE A 124 11.81 12.15 1.80
CA ILE A 124 11.15 10.85 1.62
C ILE A 124 11.37 10.36 0.19
N THR A 125 11.95 9.17 0.06
CA THR A 125 12.38 8.61 -1.22
C THR A 125 11.95 7.17 -1.39
N ILE A 126 11.59 6.82 -2.62
CA ILE A 126 11.32 5.45 -3.06
C ILE A 126 12.40 5.08 -4.09
N LEU A 127 13.02 3.91 -3.89
CA LEU A 127 14.14 3.40 -4.70
C LEU A 127 13.80 2.01 -5.21
N GLN A 128 14.26 1.71 -6.43
CA GLN A 128 14.30 0.33 -6.91
C GLN A 128 15.42 -0.44 -6.20
N GLU A 129 15.10 -1.54 -5.54
CA GLU A 129 16.10 -2.43 -4.98
C GLU A 129 16.87 -3.14 -6.10
N GLN A 130 18.19 -3.21 -5.97
CA GLN A 130 19.06 -3.78 -7.01
C GLN A 130 19.47 -5.22 -6.72
N GLU A 131 19.33 -5.68 -5.48
CA GLU A 131 19.88 -6.96 -5.00
C GLU A 131 18.97 -7.61 -3.95
N GLY A 132 19.16 -8.92 -3.74
CA GLY A 132 18.40 -9.72 -2.78
C GLY A 132 17.04 -10.17 -3.32
N ASP A 133 16.22 -10.75 -2.43
CA ASP A 133 14.92 -11.34 -2.80
C ASP A 133 13.90 -10.30 -3.33
N ASN A 134 14.10 -9.03 -2.96
CA ASN A 134 13.26 -7.91 -3.38
C ASN A 134 13.84 -7.16 -4.60
N ALA A 135 14.87 -7.70 -5.27
CA ALA A 135 15.46 -7.03 -6.44
C ALA A 135 14.39 -6.73 -7.50
N GLY A 136 14.37 -5.49 -7.99
CA GLY A 136 13.37 -4.97 -8.91
C GLY A 136 12.19 -4.26 -8.23
N GLU A 137 11.90 -4.55 -6.96
CA GLU A 137 10.83 -3.87 -6.21
C GLU A 137 11.21 -2.42 -5.88
N PHE A 138 10.23 -1.52 -5.94
CA PHE A 138 10.34 -0.15 -5.48
C PHE A 138 9.91 -0.04 -4.02
N LEU A 139 10.80 0.37 -3.13
CA LEU A 139 10.56 0.47 -1.69
C LEU A 139 10.94 1.84 -1.16
N PHE A 140 10.29 2.29 -0.08
CA PHE A 140 10.78 3.44 0.69
C PHE A 140 12.20 3.15 1.16
N SER A 141 13.11 4.10 0.90
CA SER A 141 14.54 3.88 1.10
C SER A 141 14.90 3.63 2.57
N PRO A 142 16.01 2.94 2.86
CA PRO A 142 16.48 2.74 4.24
C PRO A 142 16.60 4.05 5.02
N GLN A 143 17.06 5.11 4.35
CA GLN A 143 17.18 6.45 4.93
C GLN A 143 15.81 7.07 5.26
N THR A 144 14.80 6.82 4.43
CA THR A 144 13.42 7.25 4.72
C THR A 144 12.86 6.53 5.94
N VAL A 145 13.10 5.22 6.04
CA VAL A 145 12.68 4.40 7.19
C VAL A 145 13.39 4.87 8.46
N TYR A 146 14.70 5.04 8.40
CA TYR A 146 15.53 5.45 9.53
C TYR A 146 15.09 6.81 10.11
N HIS A 147 14.80 7.78 9.25
CA HIS A 147 14.39 9.12 9.65
C HIS A 147 12.88 9.30 9.84
N ALA A 148 12.06 8.25 9.72
CA ALA A 148 10.60 8.35 9.77
C ALA A 148 10.11 9.09 11.03
N LYS A 149 10.66 8.74 12.19
CA LYS A 149 10.36 9.40 13.47
C LYS A 149 10.82 10.85 13.49
N ASP A 150 12.02 11.14 13.01
CA ASP A 150 12.55 12.51 12.97
C ASP A 150 11.70 13.43 12.09
N TYR A 151 11.21 12.92 10.96
CA TYR A 151 10.28 13.65 10.10
C TYR A 151 8.97 13.95 10.83
N TYR A 152 8.40 12.96 11.54
CA TYR A 152 7.18 13.16 12.32
C TYR A 152 7.37 14.21 13.41
N GLU A 153 8.47 14.14 14.15
CA GLU A 153 8.80 15.09 15.20
C GLU A 153 8.89 16.54 14.69
N LYS A 154 9.30 16.75 13.44
CA LYS A 154 9.35 18.08 12.81
C LYS A 154 7.97 18.65 12.45
N VAL A 155 6.97 17.80 12.22
CA VAL A 155 5.66 18.21 11.64
C VAL A 155 4.47 17.96 12.56
N LYS A 156 4.69 17.40 13.76
CA LYS A 156 3.60 17.06 14.68
C LYS A 156 2.90 18.27 15.33
N HIS A 157 3.50 19.47 15.21
CA HIS A 157 3.09 20.71 15.87
C HIS A 157 1.89 21.38 15.21
#